data_AF-A0AAW9LGB4-F1
#
_entry.id   AF-A0AAW9LGB4-F1
#
_cell.length_a   1.000
_cell.length_b   1.000
_cell.length_c   1.000
_cell.angle_alpha   90.00
_cell.angle_beta   90.00
_cell.angle_gamma   90.00
#
_symmetry.space_group_name_H-M   'P 1'
#
loop_
_entity.id
_entity.type
_entity.pdbx_description
1 polymer ?
#
loop_
_entity_poly.entity_id
_entity_poly.type
_entity_poly.pdbx_seq_one_letter_code
_entity_poly.pdbx_strand_id
1 'polypeptide(L)'
;MISRVLVPMDESEMAEHALKYALEAHPDAEITVLHIVGEPSAMMGKAVGLALEDDFEEAVEERASQVDERAHEIAQTYEKEITTDVAWGRPAKAIINQAADFDTVVIGSHGGKLADRLFVGNVAEKVFRHSPVPVTVVR
;
A
#
# COMPACT_ATOMS: atom_id res chain seq x y z
N MET A 1 6.48 22.23 3.09
CA MET A 1 6.31 21.80 1.68
C MET A 1 6.33 20.28 1.74
N ILE A 2 5.41 19.60 1.07
CA ILE A 2 5.40 18.13 1.05
C ILE A 2 6.46 17.71 0.03
N SER A 3 7.43 16.90 0.46
CA SER A 3 8.57 16.44 -0.32
C SER A 3 8.59 14.93 -0.49
N ARG A 4 8.08 14.17 0.48
CA ARG A 4 8.01 12.71 0.45
C ARG A 4 6.59 12.23 0.76
N VAL A 5 6.00 11.47 -0.15
CA VAL A 5 4.63 10.95 -0.05
C VAL A 5 4.67 9.43 0.02
N LEU A 6 4.05 8.86 1.05
CA LEU A 6 3.86 7.41 1.16
C LEU A 6 2.48 7.03 0.59
N VAL A 7 2.45 6.07 -0.33
CA VAL A 7 1.22 5.55 -0.94
C VAL A 7 1.12 4.05 -0.70
N PRO A 8 0.40 3.60 0.34
CA PRO A 8 0.15 2.18 0.53
C PRO A 8 -0.72 1.62 -0.58
N MET A 9 -0.30 0.52 -1.20
CA MET A 9 -0.98 -0.06 -2.35
C MET A 9 -1.15 -1.58 -2.26
N ASP A 10 -2.36 -2.04 -2.57
CA ASP A 10 -2.71 -3.43 -2.87
C ASP A 10 -3.26 -3.51 -4.31
N GLU A 11 -3.79 -4.67 -4.70
CA GLU A 11 -4.33 -4.89 -6.06
C GLU A 11 -5.69 -4.20 -6.31
N SER A 12 -6.18 -3.35 -5.39
CA SER A 12 -7.50 -2.74 -5.49
C SER A 12 -7.52 -1.44 -6.30
N GLU A 13 -8.65 -1.18 -6.96
CA GLU A 13 -8.88 0.04 -7.74
C GLU A 13 -8.75 1.32 -6.89
N MET A 14 -9.15 1.29 -5.60
CA MET A 14 -9.00 2.47 -4.74
C MET A 14 -7.56 2.75 -4.37
N ALA A 15 -6.71 1.72 -4.32
CA ALA A 15 -5.28 1.93 -4.13
C ALA A 15 -4.66 2.59 -5.37
N GLU A 16 -5.08 2.18 -6.57
CA GLU A 16 -4.70 2.88 -7.81
C GLU A 16 -5.17 4.34 -7.82
N HIS A 17 -6.40 4.61 -7.38
CA HIS A 17 -6.92 5.98 -7.27
C HIS A 17 -6.08 6.82 -6.29
N ALA A 18 -5.62 6.22 -5.19
CA ALA A 18 -4.74 6.89 -4.25
C ALA A 18 -3.40 7.28 -4.87
N LEU A 19 -2.79 6.39 -5.66
CA LEU A 19 -1.56 6.68 -6.39
C LEU A 19 -1.76 7.79 -7.43
N LYS A 20 -2.82 7.71 -8.24
CA LYS A 20 -3.18 8.74 -9.24
C LYS A 20 -3.36 10.11 -8.57
N TYR A 21 -4.09 10.16 -7.46
CA TYR A 21 -4.25 11.39 -6.69
C TYR A 21 -2.92 11.93 -6.16
N ALA A 22 -2.04 11.07 -5.63
CA ALA A 22 -0.74 11.49 -5.13
C ALA A 22 0.13 12.12 -6.23
N LEU A 23 0.16 11.50 -7.42
CA LEU A 23 0.89 11.99 -8.59
C LEU A 23 0.38 13.36 -9.06
N GLU A 24 -0.94 13.59 -9.03
CA GLU A 24 -1.56 14.87 -9.41
C GLU A 24 -1.40 15.96 -8.36
N ALA A 25 -1.62 15.63 -7.08
CA ALA A 25 -1.66 16.59 -5.99
C ALA A 25 -0.26 16.98 -5.48
N HIS A 26 0.74 16.12 -5.70
CA HIS A 26 2.10 16.30 -5.23
C HIS A 26 3.13 16.11 -6.36
N PRO A 27 3.06 16.90 -7.45
CA PRO A 27 3.89 16.68 -8.64
C PRO A 27 5.39 16.84 -8.37
N ASP A 28 5.78 17.63 -7.36
CA ASP A 28 7.18 17.87 -7.03
C ASP A 28 7.71 16.96 -5.90
N ALA A 29 6.90 16.04 -5.39
CA ALA A 29 7.27 15.15 -4.30
C ALA A 29 7.81 13.81 -4.81
N GLU A 30 8.72 13.22 -4.05
CA GLU A 30 9.13 11.83 -4.19
C GLU A 30 8.01 10.93 -3.67
N ILE A 31 7.51 10.03 -4.52
CA ILE A 31 6.42 9.11 -4.19
C ILE A 31 7.00 7.72 -3.95
N THR A 32 6.74 7.17 -2.77
CA THR A 32 7.03 5.77 -2.45
C THR A 32 5.73 5.01 -2.35
N VAL A 33 5.56 4.00 -3.20
CA VAL A 33 4.48 3.03 -3.13
C VAL A 33 4.89 1.90 -2.19
N LEU A 34 4.08 1.65 -1.17
CA LEU A 34 4.35 0.60 -0.19
C LEU A 34 3.36 -0.55 -0.36
N HIS A 35 3.86 -1.71 -0.78
CA HIS A 35 3.10 -2.94 -0.77
C HIS A 35 3.34 -3.71 0.53
N ILE A 36 2.27 -4.22 1.16
CA ILE A 36 2.39 -5.00 2.39
C ILE A 36 1.86 -6.41 2.16
N VAL A 37 2.76 -7.38 2.30
CA VAL A 37 2.44 -8.79 2.21
C VAL A 37 2.02 -9.30 3.58
N GLY A 38 0.77 -9.77 3.65
CA GLY A 38 0.12 -10.16 4.89
C GLY A 38 0.75 -11.40 5.55
N GLU A 39 0.84 -11.39 6.88
CA GLU A 39 1.17 -12.61 7.63
C GLU A 39 0.14 -13.71 7.34
N PRO A 40 0.56 -14.97 7.09
CA PRO A 40 -0.34 -16.10 7.10
C PRO A 40 -1.12 -16.12 8.41
N SER A 41 -2.44 -16.34 8.35
CA SER A 41 -3.24 -16.54 9.57
C SER A 41 -2.64 -17.66 10.44
N ALA A 42 -2.82 -17.64 11.77
CA ALA A 42 -2.25 -18.69 12.64
C ALA A 42 -2.64 -20.14 12.24
N MET A 43 -3.80 -20.31 11.60
CA MET A 43 -4.25 -21.58 11.03
C MET A 43 -3.48 -21.94 9.74
N MET A 44 -3.16 -20.95 8.92
CA MET A 44 -2.36 -21.07 7.69
C MET A 44 -0.87 -21.19 7.98
N GLY A 45 -0.32 -20.50 9.00
CA GLY A 45 1.07 -20.60 9.41
C GLY A 45 1.45 -22.00 9.92
N LYS A 46 0.50 -22.73 10.53
CA LYS A 46 0.68 -24.15 10.86
C LYS A 46 0.71 -25.06 9.62
N ALA A 47 0.02 -24.69 8.55
CA ALA A 47 0.01 -25.44 7.29
C ALA A 47 1.22 -25.09 6.39
N VAL A 48 1.61 -23.82 6.34
CA VAL A 48 2.79 -23.32 5.61
C VAL A 48 4.09 -23.78 6.26
N GLY A 49 4.17 -23.79 7.61
CA GLY A 49 5.32 -24.36 8.32
C GLY A 49 5.52 -25.87 8.13
N LEU A 50 4.58 -26.56 7.47
CA LEU A 50 4.68 -27.96 7.07
C LEU A 50 5.00 -28.14 5.56
N ALA A 51 5.02 -27.07 4.76
CA ALA A 51 4.90 -27.13 3.31
C ALA A 51 5.97 -26.35 2.50
N LEU A 52 7.17 -26.11 3.05
CA LEU A 52 8.38 -25.53 2.41
C LEU A 52 8.58 -24.02 2.64
N GLU A 53 9.82 -23.65 2.98
CA GLU A 53 10.28 -22.27 3.14
C GLU A 53 10.62 -21.62 1.79
N ASP A 54 11.08 -22.40 0.81
CA ASP A 54 11.51 -21.91 -0.51
C ASP A 54 10.33 -21.44 -1.40
N ASP A 55 9.16 -22.08 -1.34
CA ASP A 55 7.94 -21.70 -2.11
C ASP A 55 7.30 -20.39 -1.60
N PHE A 56 7.60 -19.98 -0.37
CA PHE A 56 6.96 -18.82 0.26
C PHE A 56 7.58 -17.51 -0.19
N GLU A 57 8.90 -17.46 -0.32
CA GLU A 57 9.63 -16.26 -0.76
C GLU A 57 9.30 -15.94 -2.22
N GLU A 58 9.29 -16.96 -3.10
CA GLU A 58 8.93 -16.82 -4.51
C GLU A 58 7.46 -16.36 -4.69
N ALA A 59 6.53 -16.93 -3.93
CA ALA A 59 5.12 -16.52 -3.96
C ALA A 59 4.86 -15.10 -3.43
N VAL A 60 5.82 -14.53 -2.70
CA VAL A 60 5.77 -13.14 -2.23
C VAL A 60 6.44 -12.19 -3.20
N GLU A 61 7.58 -12.57 -3.78
CA GLU A 61 8.14 -11.83 -4.90
C GLU A 61 7.14 -11.72 -6.06
N GLU A 62 6.39 -12.78 -6.37
CA GLU A 62 5.37 -12.77 -7.42
C GLU A 62 4.19 -11.82 -7.11
N ARG A 63 3.77 -11.72 -5.83
CA ARG A 63 2.70 -10.77 -5.46
C ARG A 63 3.20 -9.34 -5.44
N ALA A 64 4.42 -9.13 -4.94
CA ALA A 64 5.06 -7.83 -4.95
C ALA A 64 5.26 -7.31 -6.38
N SER A 65 5.66 -8.19 -7.32
CA SER A 65 5.91 -7.80 -8.71
C SER A 65 4.65 -7.31 -9.42
N GLN A 66 3.47 -7.86 -9.14
CA GLN A 66 2.21 -7.40 -9.75
C GLN A 66 1.83 -5.98 -9.31
N VAL A 67 2.02 -5.66 -8.02
CA VAL A 67 1.74 -4.32 -7.50
C VAL A 67 2.82 -3.34 -7.98
N ASP A 68 4.07 -3.78 -8.03
CA ASP A 68 5.19 -3.00 -8.57
C ASP A 68 4.98 -2.61 -10.04
N GLU A 69 4.67 -3.58 -10.90
CA GLU A 69 4.41 -3.36 -12.32
C GLU A 69 3.26 -2.37 -12.51
N ARG A 70 2.13 -2.61 -11.83
CA ARG A 70 0.96 -1.73 -11.93
C ARG A 70 1.24 -0.32 -11.44
N ALA A 71 2.00 -0.17 -10.35
CA ALA A 71 2.35 1.15 -9.84
C ALA A 71 3.19 1.94 -10.85
N HIS A 72 4.16 1.28 -11.49
CA HIS A 72 4.99 1.88 -12.53
C HIS A 72 4.22 2.20 -13.81
N GLU A 73 3.29 1.33 -14.23
CA GLU A 73 2.39 1.60 -15.35
C GLU A 73 1.56 2.87 -15.11
N ILE A 74 1.00 3.02 -13.91
CA ILE A 74 0.27 4.24 -13.52
C ILE A 74 1.21 5.44 -13.55
N ALA A 75 2.37 5.36 -12.91
CA ALA A 75 3.33 6.47 -12.85
C ALA A 75 3.79 6.94 -14.24
N GLN A 76 3.99 6.02 -15.18
CA GLN A 76 4.33 6.34 -16.58
C GLN A 76 3.26 7.20 -17.26
N THR A 77 1.97 6.97 -16.98
CA THR A 77 0.90 7.80 -17.56
C THR A 77 0.95 9.27 -17.09
N TYR A 78 1.65 9.53 -15.99
CA TYR A 78 1.87 10.87 -15.42
C TYR A 78 3.30 11.40 -15.69
N GLU A 79 4.12 10.68 -16.45
CA GLU A 79 5.52 11.02 -16.72
C GLU A 79 6.34 11.22 -15.42
N LYS A 80 6.11 10.34 -14.43
CA LYS A 80 6.76 10.37 -13.11
C LYS A 80 7.51 9.08 -12.81
N GLU A 81 8.63 9.25 -12.12
CA GLU A 81 9.35 8.16 -11.45
C GLU A 81 8.79 7.97 -10.03
N ILE A 82 8.69 6.72 -9.60
CA ILE A 82 8.28 6.35 -8.24
C ILE A 82 9.29 5.37 -7.66
N THR A 83 9.28 5.20 -6.34
CA THR A 83 9.95 4.10 -5.66
C THR A 83 8.91 3.11 -5.15
N THR A 84 9.22 1.82 -5.17
CA THR A 84 8.38 0.77 -4.62
C THR A 84 9.11 0.06 -3.48
N ASP A 85 8.42 -0.09 -2.35
CA ASP A 85 8.91 -0.81 -1.18
C ASP A 85 7.95 -1.96 -0.85
N VAL A 86 8.51 -3.08 -0.38
CA VAL A 86 7.74 -4.24 0.07
C VAL A 86 7.99 -4.44 1.56
N ALA A 87 6.92 -4.47 2.34
CA ALA A 87 6.96 -4.79 3.76
C ALA A 87 6.19 -6.06 4.07
N TRP A 88 6.60 -6.73 5.13
CA TRP A 88 5.93 -7.91 5.66
C TRP A 88 5.19 -7.57 6.94
N GLY A 89 3.98 -8.10 7.11
CA GLY A 89 3.29 -8.02 8.38
C GLY A 89 1.83 -7.63 8.28
N ARG A 90 1.37 -6.84 9.27
CA ARG A 90 0.02 -6.30 9.31
C ARG A 90 -0.02 -4.95 8.59
N PRO A 91 -0.81 -4.77 7.51
CA PRO A 91 -0.80 -3.57 6.67
C PRO A 91 -0.84 -2.26 7.46
N ALA A 92 -1.84 -2.07 8.32
CA ALA A 92 -1.97 -0.82 9.08
C ALA A 92 -0.74 -0.52 9.94
N LYS A 93 -0.16 -1.54 10.58
CA LYS A 93 1.02 -1.36 11.46
C LYS A 93 2.27 -1.02 10.65
N ALA A 94 2.49 -1.72 9.54
CA ALA A 94 3.61 -1.45 8.64
C ALA A 94 3.54 -0.03 8.07
N ILE A 95 2.36 0.38 7.60
CA ILE A 95 2.12 1.74 7.09
C ILE A 95 2.40 2.78 8.17
N ILE A 96 1.83 2.64 9.37
CA ILE A 96 2.02 3.61 10.47
C ILE A 96 3.50 3.73 10.86
N ASN A 97 4.22 2.60 10.90
CA ASN A 97 5.65 2.60 11.24
C ASN A 97 6.48 3.33 10.19
N GLN A 98 6.23 3.05 8.91
CA GLN A 98 6.99 3.65 7.81
C GLN A 98 6.62 5.11 7.56
N ALA A 99 5.38 5.51 7.85
CA ALA A 99 4.89 6.87 7.68
C ALA A 99 5.68 7.92 8.48
N ALA A 100 6.43 7.54 9.52
CA ALA A 100 7.26 8.45 10.29
C ALA A 100 8.39 9.10 9.48
N ASP A 101 8.79 8.48 8.37
CA ASP A 101 9.86 8.98 7.49
C ASP A 101 9.33 9.81 6.31
N PHE A 102 8.02 10.09 6.26
CA PHE A 102 7.35 10.78 5.15
C PHE A 102 6.64 12.05 5.65
N ASP A 103 6.21 12.89 4.71
CA ASP A 103 5.48 14.12 5.06
C ASP A 103 3.96 13.91 5.11
N THR A 104 3.46 12.90 4.39
CA THR A 104 2.04 12.57 4.31
C THR A 104 1.82 11.14 3.81
N VAL A 105 0.69 10.56 4.16
CA VAL A 105 0.21 9.29 3.61
C VAL A 105 -1.00 9.55 2.72
N VAL A 106 -1.00 9.01 1.50
CA VAL A 106 -2.17 8.99 0.63
C VAL A 106 -2.65 7.55 0.50
N ILE A 107 -3.86 7.25 0.96
CA ILE A 107 -4.38 5.89 1.05
C ILE A 107 -5.79 5.77 0.48
N GLY A 108 -6.06 4.66 -0.22
CA GLY A 108 -7.38 4.33 -0.73
C GLY A 108 -8.37 3.99 0.39
N SER A 109 -9.62 4.41 0.24
CA SER A 109 -10.66 4.23 1.26
C SER A 109 -11.23 2.82 1.34
N HIS A 110 -11.09 1.95 0.33
CA HIS A 110 -11.57 0.56 0.39
C HIS A 110 -11.15 -0.32 -0.80
N GLY A 111 -10.84 -1.60 -0.60
CA GLY A 111 -10.60 -2.54 -1.71
C GLY A 111 -11.64 -3.66 -1.74
N GLY A 112 -12.42 -3.80 -2.82
CA GLY A 112 -13.28 -4.96 -3.06
C GLY A 112 -14.59 -4.67 -3.79
N LYS A 113 -15.00 -5.60 -4.68
CA LYS A 113 -16.17 -5.49 -5.58
C LYS A 113 -17.56 -5.44 -4.90
N LEU A 114 -17.66 -5.56 -3.56
CA LEU A 114 -18.93 -5.88 -2.88
C LEU A 114 -19.31 -4.97 -1.68
N ALA A 115 -18.57 -3.89 -1.40
CA ALA A 115 -18.84 -3.04 -0.24
C ALA A 115 -19.30 -1.64 -0.68
N ASP A 116 -20.60 -1.51 -0.94
CA ASP A 116 -21.24 -0.24 -1.26
C ASP A 116 -21.33 0.70 -0.03
N ARG A 117 -20.78 1.91 -0.23
CA ARG A 117 -21.32 3.24 0.12
C ARG A 117 -20.89 4.06 1.33
N LEU A 118 -20.32 3.56 2.44
CA LEU A 118 -20.05 4.50 3.57
C LEU A 118 -18.84 4.18 4.48
N PHE A 119 -18.00 3.19 4.18
CA PHE A 119 -16.98 2.74 5.15
C PHE A 119 -15.54 2.93 4.66
N VAL A 120 -14.76 3.67 5.44
CA VAL A 120 -13.29 3.63 5.37
C VAL A 120 -12.86 2.21 5.74
N GLY A 121 -12.07 1.57 4.88
CA GLY A 121 -11.56 0.22 5.09
C GLY A 121 -10.76 0.15 6.39
N ASN A 122 -10.75 -1.03 7.02
CA ASN A 122 -10.13 -1.23 8.34
C ASN A 122 -8.66 -0.79 8.38
N VAL A 123 -7.93 -0.91 7.26
CA VAL A 123 -6.55 -0.42 7.13
C VAL A 123 -6.51 1.11 7.11
N ALA A 124 -7.23 1.74 6.18
CA ALA A 124 -7.29 3.20 6.05
C ALA A 124 -7.80 3.89 7.33
N GLU A 125 -8.77 3.30 8.04
CA GLU A 125 -9.26 3.85 9.30
C GLU A 125 -8.17 3.83 10.38
N LYS A 126 -7.47 2.70 10.53
CA LYS A 126 -6.38 2.58 11.51
C LYS A 126 -5.23 3.52 11.20
N VAL A 127 -4.84 3.63 9.92
CA VAL A 127 -3.80 4.57 9.49
C VAL A 127 -4.24 6.00 9.76
N PHE A 128 -5.45 6.40 9.37
CA PHE A 128 -5.98 7.74 9.64
C PHE A 128 -5.98 8.09 11.14
N ARG A 129 -6.34 7.13 12.01
CA ARG A 129 -6.39 7.36 13.47
C ARG A 129 -5.03 7.43 14.16
N HIS A 130 -4.01 6.79 13.60
CA HIS A 130 -2.76 6.51 14.32
C HIS A 130 -1.49 6.97 13.59
N SER A 131 -1.61 7.46 12.36
CA SER A 131 -0.47 7.97 11.60
C SER A 131 0.24 9.12 12.34
N PRO A 132 1.58 9.13 12.37
CA PRO A 132 2.34 10.25 12.92
C PRO A 132 2.29 11.50 12.02
N VAL A 133 1.81 11.36 10.78
CA VAL A 133 1.79 12.40 9.74
C VAL A 133 0.39 12.55 9.16
N PRO A 134 0.07 13.67 8.48
CA PRO A 134 -1.20 13.86 7.79
C PRO A 134 -1.56 12.68 6.88
N VAL A 135 -2.86 12.38 6.79
CA VAL A 135 -3.38 11.28 5.96
C VAL A 135 -4.47 11.81 5.05
N THR A 136 -4.31 11.61 3.75
CA THR A 136 -5.35 11.83 2.74
C THR A 136 -5.99 10.50 2.39
N VAL A 137 -7.31 10.41 2.54
CA VAL A 137 -8.09 9.23 2.19
C VAL A 137 -8.81 9.46 0.86
N VAL A 138 -8.50 8.64 -0.14
CA VAL A 138 -8.98 8.78 -1.53
C VAL A 138 -10.12 7.78 -1.80
N ARG A 139 -11.09 8.19 -2.62
CA ARG A 139 -12.32 7.45 -2.95
C ARG A 139 -12.62 7.54 -4.44
#